data_AF-A0A0H3C4J2-F1
#
_entry.id   AF-A0A0H3C4J2-F1
#
_cell.length_a   1.000
_cell.length_b   1.000
_cell.length_c   1.000
_cell.angle_alpha   90.00
_cell.angle_beta   90.00
_cell.angle_gamma   90.00
#
_symmetry.space_group_name_H-M   'P 1'
#
loop_
_entity.id
_entity.type
_entity.pdbx_description
1 polymer ?
#
loop_
_entity_poly.entity_id
_entity_poly.type
_entity_poly.pdbx_seq_one_letter_code
_entity_poly.pdbx_strand_id
1 'polypeptide(L)'
;MHKIKTTNNNPRNCYNKVQHKLIVLISTICYLNKTHKKYTQKTILYYFNENLKKNGQTISTLRTMQKYIYRLEKEIKVTKNY
;
A
#
# COMPACT_ATOMS: atom_id res chain seq x y z
N MET A 1 1.96 50.20 -10.48
CA MET A 1 1.39 48.85 -10.69
C MET A 1 2.44 47.81 -10.33
N HIS A 2 2.32 47.13 -9.19
CA HIS A 2 3.26 46.07 -8.81
C HIS A 2 2.69 44.71 -9.25
N LYS A 3 3.39 44.01 -10.14
CA LYS A 3 3.06 42.62 -10.52
C LYS A 3 3.47 41.68 -9.38
N ILE A 4 2.49 41.14 -8.66
CA ILE A 4 2.72 40.04 -7.72
C ILE A 4 2.97 38.77 -8.55
N LYS A 5 4.20 38.25 -8.52
CA LYS A 5 4.51 36.90 -8.98
C LYS A 5 4.00 35.92 -7.93
N THR A 6 2.85 35.30 -8.19
CA THR A 6 2.39 34.16 -7.39
C THR A 6 3.23 32.94 -7.75
N THR A 7 4.22 32.62 -6.92
CA THR A 7 4.87 31.30 -6.96
C THR A 7 3.82 30.27 -6.51
N ASN A 8 3.19 29.61 -7.47
CA ASN A 8 2.39 28.41 -7.22
C ASN A 8 3.35 27.30 -6.79
N ASN A 9 3.77 27.35 -5.53
CA ASN A 9 4.39 26.23 -4.83
C ASN A 9 3.29 25.24 -4.48
N ASN A 10 2.62 24.68 -5.50
CA ASN A 10 1.86 23.45 -5.29
C ASN A 10 2.94 22.38 -5.13
N PRO A 11 3.16 21.80 -3.93
CA PRO A 11 4.06 20.68 -3.81
C PRO A 11 3.51 19.65 -4.79
N ARG A 12 4.29 19.32 -5.82
CA ARG A 12 3.90 18.28 -6.78
C ARG A 12 3.43 17.13 -5.93
N ASN A 13 2.19 16.71 -6.17
CA ASN A 13 1.49 15.70 -5.40
C ASN A 13 2.16 14.35 -5.66
N CYS A 14 3.41 14.21 -5.21
CA CYS A 14 4.21 13.00 -5.22
C CYS A 14 3.66 12.13 -4.10
N TYR A 15 2.39 11.76 -4.21
CA TYR A 15 1.90 10.59 -3.48
C TYR A 15 2.86 9.46 -3.84
N ASN A 16 3.64 9.07 -2.85
CA ASN A 16 4.82 8.28 -3.07
C ASN A 16 4.33 6.93 -3.63
N LYS A 17 4.85 6.44 -4.77
CA LYS A 17 4.40 5.18 -5.38
C LYS A 17 4.34 4.03 -4.36
N VAL A 18 5.20 4.09 -3.35
CA VAL A 18 5.23 3.18 -2.20
C VAL A 18 3.99 3.31 -1.29
N GLN A 19 3.52 4.52 -1.00
CA GLN A 19 2.33 4.77 -0.17
C GLN A 19 1.07 4.16 -0.79
N HIS A 20 0.90 4.31 -2.11
CA HIS A 20 -0.22 3.69 -2.80
C HIS A 20 -0.20 2.16 -2.69
N LYS A 21 0.96 1.52 -2.88
CA LYS A 21 1.10 0.07 -2.71
C LYS A 21 0.81 -0.37 -1.26
N LEU A 22 1.18 0.43 -0.27
CA LEU A 22 0.86 0.15 1.14
C LEU A 22 -0.64 0.22 1.41
N ILE A 23 -1.35 1.22 0.87
CA ILE A 23 -2.81 1.34 0.99
C ILE A 23 -3.52 0.12 0.38
N VAL A 24 -3.07 -0.31 -0.80
CA VAL A 24 -3.60 -1.50 -1.47
C VAL A 24 -3.32 -2.78 -0.66
N LEU A 25 -2.15 -2.88 -0.02
CA LEU A 25 -1.82 -4.02 0.84
C LEU A 25 -2.70 -4.06 2.10
N ILE A 26 -2.89 -2.92 2.78
CA ILE A 26 -3.72 -2.83 4.00
C ILE A 26 -5.18 -3.21 3.69
N SER A 27 -5.74 -2.65 2.61
CA SER A 27 -7.10 -2.99 2.17
C SER A 27 -7.25 -4.46 1.79
N THR A 28 -6.24 -5.05 1.14
CA THR A 28 -6.19 -6.48 0.82
C THR A 28 -6.22 -7.34 2.10
N ILE A 29 -5.37 -7.02 3.10
CA ILE A 29 -5.34 -7.75 4.38
C ILE A 29 -6.68 -7.60 5.11
N CYS A 30 -7.27 -6.39 5.12
CA CYS A 30 -8.58 -6.14 5.74
C CYS A 30 -9.70 -6.97 5.08
N TYR A 31 -9.72 -7.04 3.75
CA TYR A 31 -10.65 -7.86 3.01
C TYR A 31 -10.50 -9.35 3.36
N LEU A 32 -9.27 -9.87 3.36
CA LEU A 32 -9.00 -11.27 3.68
C LEU A 32 -9.41 -11.62 5.10
N ASN A 33 -9.15 -10.74 6.08
CA ASN A 33 -9.59 -10.91 7.46
C ASN A 33 -11.12 -11.00 7.62
N LYS A 34 -11.88 -10.31 6.76
CA LYS A 34 -13.35 -10.36 6.79
C LYS A 34 -13.93 -11.58 6.09
N THR A 35 -13.23 -12.12 5.09
CA THR A 35 -13.79 -13.12 4.16
C THR A 35 -13.24 -14.52 4.36
N HIS A 36 -12.04 -14.66 4.93
CA HIS A 36 -11.36 -15.93 5.09
C HIS A 36 -11.04 -16.19 6.56
N LYS A 37 -11.39 -17.37 7.07
CA LYS A 37 -11.02 -17.78 8.45
C LYS A 37 -9.51 -17.99 8.62
N LYS A 38 -8.82 -18.41 7.55
CA LYS A 38 -7.37 -18.64 7.48
C LYS A 38 -6.88 -18.36 6.06
N TYR A 39 -5.69 -17.80 5.90
CA TYR A 39 -5.06 -17.56 4.59
C TYR A 39 -3.54 -17.59 4.69
N THR A 40 -2.88 -17.82 3.55
CA THR A 40 -1.41 -17.92 3.47
C THR A 40 -0.80 -16.63 2.91
N GLN A 41 0.53 -16.47 3.03
CA GLN A 41 1.23 -15.36 2.37
C GLN A 41 1.06 -15.36 0.85
N LYS A 42 0.95 -16.54 0.22
CA LYS A 42 0.65 -16.66 -1.23
C LYS A 42 -0.74 -16.13 -1.55
N THR A 43 -1.73 -16.39 -0.69
CA THR A 43 -3.09 -15.84 -0.83
C THR A 43 -3.06 -14.31 -0.76
N ILE A 44 -2.35 -13.73 0.21
CA ILE A 44 -2.19 -12.27 0.31
C ILE A 44 -1.57 -11.71 -0.97
N LEU A 45 -0.48 -12.33 -1.45
CA LEU A 45 0.24 -11.87 -2.64
C LEU A 45 -0.64 -11.90 -3.90
N TYR A 46 -1.46 -12.95 -4.06
CA TYR A 46 -2.39 -13.08 -5.17
C TYR A 46 -3.38 -11.90 -5.21
N TYR A 47 -4.14 -11.70 -4.13
CA TYR A 47 -5.13 -10.62 -4.08
C TYR A 47 -4.48 -9.23 -4.12
N PHE A 48 -3.32 -9.07 -3.49
CA PHE A 48 -2.56 -7.83 -3.53
C PHE A 48 -2.19 -7.47 -4.97
N ASN A 49 -1.63 -8.40 -5.73
CA ASN A 49 -1.24 -8.17 -7.12
C ASN A 49 -2.44 -7.96 -8.05
N GLU A 50 -3.55 -8.66 -7.84
CA GLU A 50 -4.78 -8.42 -8.59
C GLU A 50 -5.33 -7.00 -8.35
N ASN A 51 -5.31 -6.53 -7.10
CA ASN A 51 -5.71 -5.17 -6.76
C ASN A 51 -4.73 -4.12 -7.32
N LEU A 52 -3.42 -4.40 -7.34
CA LEU A 52 -2.44 -3.51 -7.98
C LEU A 52 -2.71 -3.37 -9.48
N LYS A 53 -2.95 -4.48 -10.19
CA LYS A 53 -3.28 -4.47 -11.62
C LYS A 53 -4.54 -3.66 -11.92
N LYS A 54 -5.61 -3.87 -11.14
CA LYS A 54 -6.87 -3.10 -11.27
C LYS A 54 -6.68 -1.60 -11.08
N ASN A 55 -5.70 -1.20 -10.27
CA ASN A 55 -5.34 0.20 -10.03
C ASN A 55 -4.24 0.74 -10.97
N GLY A 56 -3.89 0.01 -12.03
CA GLY A 56 -2.83 0.42 -12.97
C GLY A 56 -1.42 0.43 -12.37
N GLN A 57 -1.20 -0.27 -11.25
CA GLN A 57 0.08 -0.33 -10.55
C GLN A 57 0.88 -1.57 -10.92
N THR A 58 2.20 -1.46 -10.87
CA THR A 58 3.06 -2.62 -11.08
C THR A 58 2.90 -3.62 -9.95
N ILE A 59 2.78 -4.90 -10.31
CA ILE A 59 2.71 -6.00 -9.35
C ILE A 59 3.92 -6.01 -8.42
N SER A 60 3.76 -6.63 -7.26
CA SER A 60 4.79 -6.79 -6.24
C SER A 60 5.28 -8.23 -6.18
N THR A 61 6.49 -8.41 -5.68
CA THR A 61 7.05 -9.73 -5.37
C THR A 61 6.70 -10.13 -3.94
N LEU A 62 6.79 -11.43 -3.65
CA LEU A 62 6.62 -11.96 -2.29
C LEU A 62 7.52 -11.25 -1.28
N ARG A 63 8.82 -11.11 -1.62
CA ARG A 63 9.82 -10.46 -0.76
C ARG A 63 9.47 -9.00 -0.46
N THR A 64 9.00 -8.25 -1.46
CA THR A 64 8.59 -6.86 -1.26
C THR A 64 7.34 -6.76 -0.40
N MET A 65 6.34 -7.62 -0.64
CA MET A 65 5.14 -7.69 0.19
C MET A 65 5.47 -8.02 1.65
N GLN A 66 6.35 -9.00 1.89
CA GLN A 66 6.82 -9.35 3.25
C GLN A 66 7.51 -8.17 3.93
N LYS A 67 8.37 -7.41 3.22
CA LYS A 67 8.98 -6.19 3.77
C LYS A 67 7.93 -5.17 4.19
N TYR A 68 6.89 -4.98 3.40
CA TYR A 68 5.80 -4.07 3.77
C TYR A 68 5.04 -4.56 5.00
N ILE A 69 4.69 -5.85 5.06
CA ILE A 69 4.05 -6.43 6.25
C ILE A 69 4.93 -6.20 7.48
N TYR A 70 6.21 -6.57 7.43
CA TYR A 70 7.16 -6.37 8.53
C TYR A 70 7.18 -4.92 9.05
N ARG A 71 7.18 -3.93 8.15
CA ARG A 71 7.13 -2.52 8.51
C ARG A 71 5.80 -2.14 9.17
N LEU A 72 4.67 -2.67 8.68
CA LEU A 72 3.35 -2.45 9.30
C LEU A 72 3.31 -3.03 10.74
N GLU A 73 3.91 -4.20 10.97
CA GLU A 73 3.94 -4.81 12.31
C GLU A 73 4.88 -4.07 13.26
N LYS A 74 6.09 -3.72 12.79
CA LYS A 74 7.14 -3.14 13.65
C LYS A 74 7.01 -1.63 13.84
N GLU A 75 6.75 -0.90 12.77
CA GLU A 75 6.72 0.57 12.79
C GLU A 75 5.34 1.08 13.21
N ILE A 76 4.26 0.41 12.78
CA ILE A 76 2.88 0.88 12.97
C ILE A 76 2.13 0.04 14.04
N LYS A 77 2.69 -1.10 14.49
CA LYS A 77 2.10 -1.98 15.51
C LYS A 77 0.67 -2.45 15.19
N VAL A 78 0.34 -2.60 13.91
CA VAL A 78 -1.04 -2.86 13.44
C VAL A 78 -1.43 -4.35 13.51
N THR A 79 -0.48 -5.27 13.75
CA THR A 79 -0.75 -6.72 13.84
C THR A 79 -0.23 -7.30 15.15
N LYS A 80 -1.05 -8.13 15.81
CA LYS A 80 -0.62 -9.06 16.86
C LYS A 80 -0.40 -10.42 16.21
N ASN A 81 0.75 -11.03 16.53
CA ASN A 81 1.28 -12.33 16.08
C ASN A 81 0.23 -13.30 15.51
N TYR A 82 0.41 -13.69 14.24
CA TYR A 82 -0.19 -14.89 13.65
C TYR A 82 0.59 -16.15 14.04
#